data_AF-A0A3D1BGA6-F1
#
_entry.id   AF-A0A3D1BGA6-F1
#
_cell.length_a   1.000
_cell.length_b   1.000
_cell.length_c   1.000
_cell.angle_alpha   90.00
_cell.angle_beta   90.00
_cell.angle_gamma   90.00
#
_symmetry.space_group_name_H-M   'P 1'
#
loop_
_entity.id
_entity.type
_entity.pdbx_description
1 polymer ?
#
loop_
_entity_poly.entity_id
_entity_poly.type
_entity_poly.pdbx_seq_one_letter_code
_entity_poly.pdbx_strand_id
1 'polypeptide(L)'
;IFLNSPNDGGDWGAKENLAGLECADPANFDDRILAPVTEDTVLSTCFGQCSTDGSCAAPPATYDVTFRVDMSTYEAGYGTVNLNGSFNGWCGGCTEMTDNDGDMVYEVTVALAEGTFEYKFTLDGWTAQEEFDGSEACVSTIDGYNNRSLDVAGEAVLDVVCWNSCEACVVIPEVLGCTNPEFLEYNPYATSDDGSCSNLLVPGCMYENATNYNPLANDDDNSCEFEDGGNNDCPADLDGDGAVTTSDLLSFLAEFGASCS
;
A
#
# COMPACT_ATOMS: atom_id res chain seq x y z
N ILE A 1 -11.52 18.03 -48.15
CA ILE A 1 -10.91 18.42 -46.86
C ILE A 1 -12.01 18.96 -45.96
N PHE A 2 -12.31 18.27 -44.85
CA PHE A 2 -13.22 18.78 -43.83
C PHE A 2 -12.42 19.26 -42.60
N LEU A 3 -12.87 20.35 -41.99
CA LEU A 3 -12.28 20.96 -40.78
C LEU A 3 -13.34 21.00 -39.68
N ASN A 4 -12.99 20.63 -38.45
CA ASN A 4 -13.89 20.69 -37.31
C ASN A 4 -13.61 21.93 -36.47
N SER A 5 -14.55 22.88 -36.45
CA SER A 5 -14.47 24.10 -35.64
C SER A 5 -13.16 24.92 -35.80
N PRO A 6 -12.65 25.17 -37.03
CA PRO A 6 -11.44 25.97 -37.20
C PRO A 6 -11.69 27.41 -36.78
N ASN A 7 -10.77 27.99 -36.00
CA ASN A 7 -10.88 29.38 -35.56
C ASN A 7 -10.46 30.39 -36.64
N ASP A 8 -9.60 29.97 -37.57
CA ASP A 8 -9.22 30.73 -38.77
C ASP A 8 -8.77 29.80 -39.92
N GLY A 9 -8.44 30.39 -41.07
CA GLY A 9 -8.07 29.66 -42.29
C GLY A 9 -6.69 28.98 -42.28
N GLY A 10 -5.89 29.17 -41.24
CA GLY A 10 -4.60 28.50 -41.04
C GLY A 10 -4.65 27.30 -40.09
N ASP A 11 -5.82 27.02 -39.48
CA ASP A 11 -6.01 25.98 -38.48
C ASP A 11 -6.09 24.57 -39.10
N TRP A 12 -4.98 24.11 -39.65
CA TRP A 12 -4.85 22.77 -40.22
C TRP A 12 -4.80 21.66 -39.16
N GLY A 13 -4.66 22.00 -37.88
CA GLY A 13 -4.79 21.05 -36.76
C GLY A 13 -6.22 20.56 -36.58
N ALA A 14 -7.21 21.34 -37.03
CA ALA A 14 -8.63 20.99 -37.05
C ALA A 14 -9.03 20.09 -38.24
N LYS A 15 -8.09 19.65 -39.07
CA LYS A 15 -8.35 18.77 -40.22
C LYS A 15 -8.74 17.37 -39.77
N GLU A 16 -9.71 16.77 -40.44
CA GLU A 16 -10.01 15.35 -40.24
C GLU A 16 -8.79 14.48 -40.54
N ASN A 17 -8.55 13.49 -39.69
CA ASN A 17 -7.54 12.48 -39.93
C ASN A 17 -8.22 11.25 -40.54
N LEU A 18 -7.88 10.94 -41.80
CA LEU A 18 -8.35 9.75 -42.51
C LEU A 18 -7.22 8.76 -42.76
N ALA A 19 -6.03 8.95 -42.19
CA ALA A 19 -4.85 8.14 -42.49
C ALA A 19 -5.13 6.65 -42.37
N GLY A 20 -4.84 5.90 -43.43
CA GLY A 20 -5.06 4.46 -43.51
C GLY A 20 -6.51 4.01 -43.77
N LEU A 21 -7.46 4.94 -43.92
CA LEU A 21 -8.84 4.61 -44.31
C LEU A 21 -9.02 4.57 -45.84
N GLU A 22 -10.02 3.83 -46.30
CA GLU A 22 -10.25 3.61 -47.75
C GLU A 22 -10.58 4.88 -48.54
N CYS A 23 -11.16 5.88 -47.87
CA CYS A 23 -11.51 7.15 -48.48
C CYS A 23 -10.40 8.20 -48.38
N ALA A 24 -9.23 7.85 -47.85
CA ALA A 24 -8.09 8.75 -47.77
C ALA A 24 -7.25 8.71 -49.05
N ASP A 25 -6.61 9.83 -49.36
CA ASP A 25 -5.57 9.96 -50.37
C ASP A 25 -4.19 10.05 -49.70
N PRO A 26 -3.44 8.93 -49.60
CA PRO A 26 -2.15 8.91 -48.91
C PRO A 26 -1.10 9.78 -49.61
N ALA A 27 -1.30 10.11 -50.90
CA ALA A 27 -0.40 11.00 -51.63
C ALA A 27 -0.65 12.48 -51.35
N ASN A 28 -1.80 12.81 -50.74
CA ASN A 28 -2.25 14.17 -50.49
C ASN A 28 -2.70 14.34 -49.03
N PHE A 29 -1.79 14.05 -48.09
CA PHE A 29 -1.99 14.25 -46.65
C PHE A 29 -3.22 13.53 -46.08
N ASP A 30 -3.60 12.38 -46.67
CA ASP A 30 -4.79 11.63 -46.30
C ASP A 30 -6.10 12.42 -46.50
N ASP A 31 -6.13 13.29 -47.52
CA ASP A 31 -7.33 14.01 -47.93
C ASP A 31 -8.43 13.06 -48.40
N ARG A 32 -9.68 13.42 -48.11
CA ARG A 32 -10.84 12.64 -48.56
C ARG A 32 -10.93 12.58 -50.09
N ILE A 33 -10.87 11.36 -50.63
CA ILE A 33 -11.21 11.05 -52.01
C ILE A 33 -12.72 11.05 -52.18
N LEU A 34 -13.20 11.83 -53.15
CA LEU A 34 -14.60 11.83 -53.56
C LEU A 34 -14.70 11.36 -55.01
N ALA A 35 -15.72 10.57 -55.30
CA ALA A 35 -16.07 10.27 -56.69
C ALA A 35 -16.43 11.56 -57.45
N PRO A 36 -16.23 11.61 -58.78
CA PRO A 36 -16.63 12.77 -59.58
C PRO A 36 -18.10 13.11 -59.37
N VAL A 37 -18.38 14.36 -58.98
CA VAL A 37 -19.74 14.88 -58.82
C VAL A 37 -20.25 15.31 -60.19
N THR A 38 -21.26 14.62 -60.72
CA THR A 38 -21.83 14.86 -62.06
C THR A 38 -23.25 15.42 -62.04
N GLU A 39 -23.87 15.45 -60.86
CA GLU A 39 -25.19 15.99 -60.57
C GLU A 39 -25.23 16.49 -59.12
N ASP A 40 -26.37 17.04 -58.68
CA ASP A 40 -26.53 17.52 -57.30
C ASP A 40 -26.36 16.36 -56.30
N THR A 41 -25.29 16.43 -55.50
CA THR A 41 -24.92 15.38 -54.53
C THR A 41 -24.93 15.93 -53.11
N VAL A 42 -25.55 15.19 -52.19
CA VAL A 42 -25.44 15.43 -50.74
C VAL A 42 -24.46 14.42 -50.16
N LEU A 43 -23.38 14.90 -49.55
CA LEU A 43 -22.40 14.06 -48.85
C LEU A 43 -22.76 14.03 -47.37
N SER A 44 -23.18 12.86 -46.90
CA SER A 44 -23.54 12.62 -45.50
C SER A 44 -22.47 11.73 -44.87
N THR A 45 -21.37 12.34 -44.41
CA THR A 45 -20.23 11.62 -43.81
C THR A 45 -19.93 12.17 -42.43
N CYS A 46 -19.37 11.32 -41.57
CA CYS A 46 -18.89 11.70 -40.26
C CYS A 46 -17.42 12.13 -40.34
N PHE A 47 -17.04 13.10 -39.49
CA PHE A 47 -15.70 13.65 -39.45
C PHE A 47 -14.69 12.55 -39.06
N GLY A 48 -13.64 12.36 -39.87
CA GLY A 48 -12.64 11.31 -39.63
C GLY A 48 -13.12 9.88 -39.94
N GLN A 49 -14.25 9.71 -40.63
CA GLN A 49 -14.78 8.40 -41.03
C GLN A 49 -15.14 8.37 -42.53
N CYS A 50 -15.17 7.18 -43.14
CA CYS A 50 -15.50 7.01 -44.55
C CYS A 50 -16.99 6.73 -44.84
N SER A 51 -17.87 6.79 -43.84
CA SER A 51 -19.32 6.63 -44.00
C SER A 51 -19.88 7.58 -45.07
N THR A 52 -20.80 7.15 -45.92
CA THR A 52 -21.42 8.01 -46.95
C THR A 52 -22.93 8.20 -46.77
N ASP A 53 -23.52 7.52 -45.81
CA ASP A 53 -24.96 7.44 -45.56
C ASP A 53 -25.40 8.18 -44.27
N GLY A 54 -24.47 8.87 -43.60
CA GLY A 54 -24.70 9.54 -42.32
C GLY A 54 -24.70 8.61 -41.11
N SER A 55 -24.41 7.32 -41.27
CA SER A 55 -24.23 6.41 -40.13
C SER A 55 -22.82 6.55 -39.55
N CYS A 56 -22.69 7.34 -38.49
CA CYS A 56 -21.42 7.43 -37.76
C CYS A 56 -21.22 6.16 -36.94
N ALA A 57 -20.03 5.56 -37.04
CA ALA A 57 -19.59 4.65 -36.00
C ALA A 57 -19.55 5.45 -34.69
N ALA A 58 -20.23 4.95 -33.66
CA ALA A 58 -20.13 5.52 -32.33
C ALA A 58 -18.67 5.49 -31.88
N PRO A 59 -18.18 6.53 -31.17
CA PRO A 59 -16.87 6.44 -30.55
C PRO A 59 -16.82 5.19 -29.65
N PRO A 60 -15.63 4.59 -29.46
CA PRO A 60 -15.46 3.51 -28.50
C PRO A 60 -16.03 3.93 -27.15
N ALA A 61 -16.74 3.02 -26.49
CA ALA A 61 -17.16 3.26 -25.12
C ALA A 61 -15.91 3.47 -24.25
N THR A 62 -15.94 4.51 -23.43
CA THR A 62 -14.95 4.74 -22.39
C THR A 62 -15.57 4.48 -21.04
N TYR A 63 -14.74 4.09 -20.09
CA TYR A 63 -15.08 3.83 -18.71
C TYR A 63 -14.33 4.80 -17.82
N ASP A 64 -15.01 5.34 -16.81
CA ASP A 64 -14.37 6.14 -15.79
C ASP A 64 -13.56 5.22 -14.88
N VAL A 65 -12.24 5.45 -14.84
CA VAL A 65 -11.31 4.70 -13.99
C VAL A 65 -10.64 5.65 -13.01
N THR A 66 -10.82 5.40 -11.71
CA THR A 66 -10.20 6.18 -10.63
C THR A 66 -8.90 5.53 -10.19
N PHE A 67 -7.79 6.24 -10.38
CA PHE A 67 -6.46 5.88 -9.91
C PHE A 67 -6.20 6.48 -8.54
N ARG A 68 -5.55 5.72 -7.65
CA ARG A 68 -5.34 6.10 -6.25
C ARG A 68 -3.93 5.72 -5.80
N VAL A 69 -3.18 6.66 -5.24
CA VAL A 69 -1.83 6.41 -4.70
C VAL A 69 -1.70 7.01 -3.31
N ASP A 70 -1.25 6.21 -2.36
CA ASP A 70 -0.96 6.62 -0.99
C ASP A 70 0.49 7.11 -0.89
N MET A 71 0.63 8.38 -0.48
CA MET A 71 1.90 9.08 -0.33
C MET A 71 2.39 9.17 1.12
N SER A 72 1.69 8.53 2.07
CA SER A 72 1.92 8.65 3.51
C SER A 72 3.30 8.18 3.98
N THR A 73 3.96 7.30 3.21
CA THR A 73 5.33 6.82 3.49
C THR A 73 6.40 7.57 2.69
N TYR A 74 6.04 8.54 1.84
CA TYR A 74 7.02 9.29 1.06
C TYR A 74 7.55 10.48 1.88
N GLU A 75 8.81 10.39 2.32
CA GLU A 75 9.38 11.36 3.27
C GLU A 75 9.95 12.64 2.62
N ALA A 76 10.23 12.63 1.32
CA ALA A 76 10.79 13.80 0.64
C ALA A 76 9.69 14.83 0.28
N GLY A 77 10.05 16.11 0.18
CA GLY A 77 9.12 17.15 -0.23
C GLY A 77 8.80 17.08 -1.73
N TYR A 78 7.53 17.27 -2.07
CA TYR A 78 7.01 17.34 -3.44
C TYR A 78 5.94 18.44 -3.56
N GLY A 79 5.70 18.92 -4.79
CA GLY A 79 4.64 19.90 -5.06
C GLY A 79 3.34 19.25 -5.54
N THR A 80 3.43 18.44 -6.59
CA THR A 80 2.29 17.86 -7.31
C THR A 80 2.48 16.36 -7.51
N VAL A 81 1.38 15.61 -7.43
CA VAL A 81 1.32 14.20 -7.81
C VAL A 81 0.65 14.12 -9.18
N ASN A 82 1.26 13.41 -10.12
CA ASN A 82 0.75 13.29 -11.48
C ASN A 82 0.61 11.82 -11.89
N LEU A 83 -0.44 11.54 -12.66
CA LEU A 83 -0.65 10.28 -13.35
C LEU A 83 -0.14 10.39 -14.80
N ASN A 84 0.80 9.54 -15.17
CA ASN A 84 1.38 9.51 -16.49
C ASN A 84 1.17 8.14 -17.12
N GLY A 85 0.72 8.08 -18.37
CA GLY A 85 0.52 6.80 -19.02
C GLY A 85 0.39 6.88 -20.53
N SER A 86 0.30 5.71 -21.14
CA SER A 86 0.07 5.54 -22.58
C SER A 86 -1.16 6.31 -23.08
N PHE A 87 -2.20 6.46 -22.25
CA PHE A 87 -3.45 7.17 -22.58
C PHE A 87 -3.34 8.71 -22.60
N ASN A 88 -2.32 9.30 -21.96
CA ASN A 88 -2.09 10.76 -21.99
C ASN A 88 -0.75 11.13 -22.64
N GLY A 89 -0.16 10.20 -23.39
CA GLY A 89 1.11 10.40 -24.08
C GLY A 89 2.28 10.67 -23.13
N TRP A 90 2.24 10.15 -21.90
CA TRP A 90 3.28 10.36 -20.88
C TRP A 90 3.53 11.84 -20.55
N CYS A 91 2.48 12.66 -20.60
CA CYS A 91 2.57 14.09 -20.34
C CYS A 91 2.70 14.40 -18.84
N GLY A 92 3.93 14.71 -18.41
CA GLY A 92 4.35 14.81 -17.00
C GLY A 92 3.39 15.56 -16.07
N GLY A 93 2.80 16.66 -16.53
CA GLY A 93 1.91 17.51 -15.74
C GLY A 93 0.48 17.66 -16.29
N CYS A 94 0.07 16.87 -17.28
CA CYS A 94 -1.27 17.01 -17.87
C CYS A 94 -2.38 16.43 -16.99
N THR A 95 -2.05 15.50 -16.09
CA THR A 95 -3.02 14.78 -15.26
C THR A 95 -2.55 14.82 -13.81
N GLU A 96 -2.79 15.95 -13.16
CA GLU A 96 -2.55 16.14 -11.73
C GLU A 96 -3.62 15.40 -10.90
N MET A 97 -3.17 14.78 -9.82
CA MET A 97 -4.01 14.07 -8.85
C MET A 97 -4.24 14.96 -7.63
N THR A 98 -5.37 14.76 -6.95
CA THR A 98 -5.75 15.59 -5.79
C THR A 98 -5.99 14.73 -4.55
N ASP A 99 -5.58 15.23 -3.39
CA ASP A 99 -5.95 14.74 -2.06
C ASP A 99 -6.93 15.77 -1.46
N ASN A 100 -8.23 15.54 -1.64
CA ASN A 100 -9.25 16.52 -1.26
C ASN A 100 -9.74 16.36 0.19
N ASP A 101 -9.59 15.19 0.78
CA ASP A 101 -9.99 14.89 2.16
C ASP A 101 -8.81 14.91 3.15
N GLY A 102 -7.59 15.02 2.66
CA GLY A 102 -6.38 15.23 3.45
C GLY A 102 -5.87 13.96 4.11
N ASP A 103 -6.16 12.79 3.53
CA ASP A 103 -5.75 11.49 4.06
C ASP A 103 -4.41 10.98 3.47
N MET A 104 -3.75 11.80 2.65
CA MET A 104 -2.53 11.49 1.89
C MET A 104 -2.70 10.48 0.75
N VAL A 105 -3.94 10.12 0.40
CA VAL A 105 -4.27 9.35 -0.79
C VAL A 105 -4.68 10.30 -1.91
N TYR A 106 -3.85 10.35 -2.94
CA TYR A 106 -4.10 11.15 -4.12
C TYR A 106 -4.94 10.38 -5.12
N GLU A 107 -5.96 11.03 -5.67
CA GLU A 107 -6.91 10.42 -6.59
C GLU A 107 -7.08 11.23 -7.89
N VAL A 108 -7.31 10.53 -9.00
CA VAL A 108 -7.78 11.13 -10.25
C VAL A 108 -8.62 10.13 -11.03
N THR A 109 -9.67 10.62 -11.71
CA THR A 109 -10.50 9.79 -12.59
C THR A 109 -10.22 10.13 -14.05
N VAL A 110 -9.95 9.11 -14.86
CA VAL A 110 -9.67 9.24 -16.30
C VAL A 110 -10.61 8.32 -17.07
N ALA A 111 -11.21 8.85 -18.15
CA ALA A 111 -12.04 8.07 -19.06
C ALA A 111 -11.16 7.28 -20.04
N LEU A 112 -11.19 5.94 -19.96
CA LEU A 112 -10.36 5.04 -20.76
C LEU A 112 -11.23 4.08 -21.58
N ALA A 113 -10.84 3.81 -22.83
CA ALA A 113 -11.46 2.74 -23.61
C ALA A 113 -11.09 1.35 -23.04
N GLU A 114 -11.82 0.31 -23.44
CA GLU A 114 -11.41 -1.08 -23.14
C GLU A 114 -10.02 -1.38 -23.72
N GLY A 115 -9.14 -1.97 -22.92
CA GLY A 115 -7.79 -2.32 -23.34
C GLY A 115 -6.76 -2.32 -22.20
N THR A 116 -5.51 -2.64 -22.57
CA THR A 116 -4.37 -2.64 -21.65
C THR A 116 -3.62 -1.32 -21.75
N PHE A 117 -3.32 -0.70 -20.60
CA PHE A 117 -2.61 0.57 -20.51
C PHE A 117 -1.42 0.47 -19.57
N GLU A 118 -0.32 1.11 -19.95
CA GLU A 118 0.78 1.39 -19.05
C GLU A 118 0.62 2.75 -18.38
N TYR A 119 1.04 2.84 -17.12
CA TYR A 119 1.07 4.09 -16.35
C TYR A 119 2.15 4.11 -15.25
N LYS A 120 2.39 5.30 -14.69
CA LYS A 120 3.23 5.58 -13.52
C LYS A 120 2.63 6.73 -12.71
N PHE A 121 2.86 6.70 -11.41
CA PHE A 121 2.77 7.89 -10.58
C PHE A 121 4.12 8.64 -10.63
N THR A 122 4.05 9.96 -10.72
CA THR A 122 5.24 10.83 -10.78
C THR A 122 5.01 12.06 -9.92
N LEU A 123 6.10 12.72 -9.52
CA LEU A 123 6.04 13.98 -8.78
C LEU A 123 6.64 15.11 -9.61
N ASP A 124 5.98 16.27 -9.57
CA ASP A 124 6.42 17.52 -10.21
C ASP A 124 6.82 17.33 -11.67
N GLY A 125 5.93 16.68 -12.44
CA GLY A 125 6.06 16.56 -13.89
C GLY A 125 7.28 15.80 -14.40
N TRP A 126 7.73 14.76 -13.68
CA TRP A 126 8.94 13.91 -13.89
C TRP A 126 10.17 14.25 -13.03
N THR A 127 10.06 15.16 -12.06
CA THR A 127 11.18 15.42 -11.13
C THR A 127 11.50 14.21 -10.26
N ALA A 128 10.47 13.47 -9.83
CA ALA A 128 10.60 12.12 -9.29
C ALA A 128 9.57 11.18 -9.92
N GLN A 129 9.85 9.90 -9.91
CA GLN A 129 9.01 8.86 -10.49
C GLN A 129 9.16 7.56 -9.72
N GLU A 130 8.19 6.67 -9.91
CA GLU A 130 8.33 5.28 -9.47
C GLU A 130 9.44 4.57 -10.24
N GLU A 131 10.22 3.75 -9.54
CA GLU A 131 11.33 2.94 -10.03
C GLU A 131 11.09 1.48 -9.58
N PHE A 132 10.56 0.67 -10.49
CA PHE A 132 10.29 -0.76 -10.30
C PHE A 132 11.39 -1.62 -10.92
N ASP A 133 11.69 -2.75 -10.29
CA ASP A 133 12.67 -3.70 -10.83
C ASP A 133 12.08 -4.63 -11.90
N GLY A 134 10.74 -4.67 -12.01
CA GLY A 134 9.98 -5.44 -13.00
C GLY A 134 9.56 -6.82 -12.51
N SER A 135 9.85 -7.16 -11.26
CA SER A 135 9.42 -8.41 -10.62
C SER A 135 8.03 -8.30 -9.98
N GLU A 136 7.53 -7.08 -9.82
CA GLU A 136 6.29 -6.80 -9.11
C GLU A 136 5.05 -7.14 -9.95
N ALA A 137 4.00 -7.65 -9.30
CA ALA A 137 2.83 -8.22 -9.99
C ALA A 137 2.02 -7.20 -10.82
N CYS A 138 2.04 -5.92 -10.43
CA CYS A 138 1.34 -4.86 -11.15
C CYS A 138 2.19 -4.21 -12.25
N VAL A 139 3.42 -4.70 -12.48
CA VAL A 139 4.38 -4.08 -13.40
C VAL A 139 4.54 -4.94 -14.65
N SER A 140 4.74 -4.28 -15.79
CA SER A 140 5.11 -4.94 -17.05
C SER A 140 6.32 -4.22 -17.65
N THR A 141 7.22 -4.99 -18.27
CA THR A 141 8.35 -4.45 -19.01
C THR A 141 7.99 -4.31 -20.49
N ILE A 142 7.75 -3.09 -20.95
CA ILE A 142 7.46 -2.78 -22.35
C ILE A 142 8.46 -1.74 -22.83
N ASP A 143 9.07 -1.98 -24.00
CA ASP A 143 10.10 -1.13 -24.59
C ASP A 143 11.29 -0.80 -23.67
N GLY A 144 11.56 -1.67 -22.70
CA GLY A 144 12.65 -1.54 -21.73
C GLY A 144 12.32 -0.72 -20.48
N TYR A 145 11.05 -0.31 -20.31
CA TYR A 145 10.58 0.42 -19.14
C TYR A 145 9.68 -0.47 -18.28
N ASN A 146 9.91 -0.45 -16.97
CA ASN A 146 9.06 -1.09 -15.99
C ASN A 146 8.00 -0.09 -15.54
N ASN A 147 6.78 -0.27 -16.05
CA ASN A 147 5.62 0.58 -15.75
C ASN A 147 4.52 -0.26 -15.11
N ARG A 148 3.63 0.39 -14.37
CA ARG A 148 2.40 -0.26 -13.92
C ARG A 148 1.54 -0.60 -15.14
N SER A 149 0.86 -1.74 -15.11
CA SER A 149 -0.03 -2.21 -16.18
C SER A 149 -1.46 -2.32 -15.64
N LEU A 150 -2.43 -1.91 -16.46
CA LEU A 150 -3.85 -1.95 -16.15
C LEU A 150 -4.65 -2.49 -17.34
N ASP A 151 -5.45 -3.52 -17.10
CA ASP A 151 -6.46 -4.00 -18.04
C ASP A 151 -7.82 -3.39 -17.73
N VAL A 152 -8.31 -2.49 -18.59
CA VAL A 152 -9.61 -1.86 -18.48
C VAL A 152 -10.66 -2.71 -19.19
N ALA A 153 -11.64 -3.20 -18.45
CA ALA A 153 -12.80 -3.93 -18.96
C ALA A 153 -14.15 -3.27 -18.61
N GLY A 154 -14.13 -2.16 -17.85
CA GLY A 154 -15.32 -1.50 -17.32
C GLY A 154 -14.97 -0.35 -16.38
N GLU A 155 -16.00 0.34 -15.86
CA GLU A 155 -15.82 1.36 -14.82
C GLU A 155 -15.21 0.73 -13.57
N ALA A 156 -14.21 1.42 -12.99
CA ALA A 156 -13.49 0.90 -11.85
C ALA A 156 -12.93 2.01 -10.96
N VAL A 157 -12.95 1.77 -9.65
CA VAL A 157 -12.10 2.48 -8.69
C VAL A 157 -11.01 1.51 -8.31
N LEU A 158 -9.76 1.85 -8.64
CA LEU A 158 -8.62 0.98 -8.35
C LEU A 158 -8.33 0.94 -6.85
N ASP A 159 -7.75 -0.17 -6.40
CA ASP A 159 -7.26 -0.28 -5.03
C ASP A 159 -6.19 0.78 -4.75
N VAL A 160 -6.12 1.24 -3.50
CA VAL A 160 -5.06 2.17 -3.08
C VAL A 160 -3.74 1.41 -3.02
N VAL A 161 -2.74 1.94 -3.71
CA VAL A 161 -1.38 1.40 -3.70
C VAL A 161 -0.42 2.39 -3.08
N CYS A 162 0.60 1.90 -2.39
CA CYS A 162 1.66 2.76 -1.86
C CYS A 162 2.52 3.28 -3.01
N TRP A 163 3.06 4.49 -2.83
CA TRP A 163 4.08 5.02 -3.72
C TRP A 163 5.19 3.99 -3.95
N ASN A 164 5.49 3.72 -5.22
CA ASN A 164 6.51 2.75 -5.64
C ASN A 164 6.29 1.31 -5.15
N SER A 165 5.03 0.91 -4.96
CA SER A 165 4.63 -0.44 -4.54
C SER A 165 3.35 -0.89 -5.25
N CYS A 166 3.20 -2.17 -5.52
CA CYS A 166 1.93 -2.74 -5.99
C CYS A 166 0.92 -2.98 -4.86
N GLU A 167 1.35 -2.84 -3.60
CA GLU A 167 0.55 -3.13 -2.41
C GLU A 167 0.21 -1.83 -1.66
N ALA A 168 -0.82 -1.86 -0.82
CA ALA A 168 -1.16 -0.76 0.07
C ALA A 168 0.01 -0.40 1.02
N CYS A 169 0.07 0.87 1.47
CA CYS A 169 1.11 1.28 2.41
C CYS A 169 0.97 0.50 3.73
N VAL A 170 2.09 -0.02 4.22
CA VAL A 170 2.16 -0.65 5.54
C VAL A 170 2.57 0.43 6.55
N VAL A 171 1.56 1.07 7.14
CA VAL A 171 1.78 1.87 8.35
C VAL A 171 1.87 0.91 9.53
N ILE A 172 3.10 0.58 9.95
CA ILE A 172 3.29 -0.12 11.21
C ILE A 172 2.86 0.84 12.33
N PRO A 173 1.80 0.53 13.12
CA PRO A 173 1.43 1.39 14.22
C PRO A 173 2.60 1.46 15.19
N GLU A 174 3.02 2.67 15.54
CA GLU A 174 4.02 2.86 16.58
C GLU A 174 3.46 2.31 17.89
N VAL A 175 4.02 1.21 18.37
CA VAL A 175 3.69 0.65 19.68
C VAL A 175 4.66 1.27 20.67
N LEU A 176 4.14 2.19 21.48
CA LEU A 176 4.89 2.82 22.55
C LEU A 176 5.09 1.86 23.72
N GLY A 177 6.31 1.81 24.25
CA GLY A 177 6.64 1.07 25.47
C GLY A 177 8.14 0.86 25.63
N CYS A 178 8.54 0.30 26.76
CA CYS A 178 9.95 0.05 27.03
C CYS A 178 10.53 -0.97 26.04
N THR A 179 11.52 -0.56 25.27
CA THR A 179 12.17 -1.41 24.26
C THR A 179 13.38 -2.17 24.79
N ASN A 180 13.83 -1.87 26.02
CA ASN A 180 15.00 -2.51 26.64
C ASN A 180 14.58 -3.72 27.51
N PRO A 181 14.98 -4.96 27.17
CA PRO A 181 14.69 -6.15 27.96
C PRO A 181 15.36 -6.20 29.34
N GLU A 182 16.29 -5.28 29.64
CA GLU A 182 16.90 -5.13 30.97
C GLU A 182 15.99 -4.40 31.96
N PHE A 183 14.76 -4.05 31.62
CA PHE A 183 13.81 -3.34 32.49
C PHE A 183 12.54 -4.17 32.70
N LEU A 184 11.93 -4.03 33.88
CA LEU A 184 10.68 -4.73 34.21
C LEU A 184 9.52 -4.35 33.28
N GLU A 185 9.52 -3.12 32.78
CA GLU A 185 8.46 -2.61 31.89
C GLU A 185 8.63 -3.05 30.44
N TYR A 186 9.63 -3.88 30.11
CA TYR A 186 9.90 -4.32 28.74
C TYR A 186 8.64 -4.84 28.04
N ASN A 187 8.31 -4.23 26.91
CA ASN A 187 7.24 -4.66 26.03
C ASN A 187 7.83 -5.22 24.74
N PRO A 188 7.75 -6.54 24.48
CA PRO A 188 8.30 -7.14 23.25
C PRO A 188 7.59 -6.70 21.97
N TYR A 189 6.44 -6.04 22.09
CA TYR A 189 5.70 -5.46 20.96
C TYR A 189 6.02 -3.99 20.73
N ALA A 190 6.77 -3.32 21.62
CA ALA A 190 7.10 -1.91 21.46
C ALA A 190 8.05 -1.69 20.28
N THR A 191 7.70 -0.75 19.41
CA THR A 191 8.52 -0.33 18.26
C THR A 191 9.28 0.97 18.53
N SER A 192 8.95 1.67 19.63
CA SER A 192 9.55 2.95 20.01
C SER A 192 9.51 3.13 21.52
N ASP A 193 10.61 3.62 22.10
CA ASP A 193 10.73 3.83 23.54
C ASP A 193 9.99 5.12 23.95
N ASP A 194 9.00 4.97 24.84
CA ASP A 194 8.22 6.07 25.38
C ASP A 194 8.74 6.58 26.73
N GLY A 195 9.89 6.06 27.17
CA GLY A 195 10.48 6.39 28.47
C GLY A 195 9.84 5.65 29.64
N SER A 196 9.03 4.61 29.38
CA SER A 196 8.48 3.75 30.42
C SER A 196 9.53 2.87 31.11
N CYS A 197 10.72 2.69 30.53
CA CYS A 197 11.85 1.96 31.14
C CYS A 197 12.33 2.65 32.44
N SER A 198 11.71 2.33 33.57
CA SER A 198 11.92 3.02 34.84
C SER A 198 12.65 2.13 35.85
N ASN A 199 12.32 0.85 35.88
CA ASN A 199 12.85 -0.09 36.86
C ASN A 199 13.74 -1.13 36.17
N LEU A 200 15.05 -1.05 36.42
CA LEU A 200 16.00 -2.04 35.95
C LEU A 200 15.61 -3.43 36.50
N LEU A 201 15.50 -4.42 35.63
CA LEU A 201 15.26 -5.82 35.98
C LEU A 201 16.47 -6.35 36.76
N VAL A 202 16.23 -6.73 38.01
CA VAL A 202 17.20 -7.37 38.90
C VAL A 202 16.64 -8.74 39.27
N PRO A 203 17.02 -9.80 38.54
CA PRO A 203 16.58 -11.15 38.88
C PRO A 203 17.25 -11.62 40.16
N GLY A 204 16.52 -12.39 40.97
CA GLY A 204 17.05 -13.08 42.13
C GLY A 204 15.97 -13.44 43.15
N CYS A 205 16.37 -14.13 44.21
CA CYS A 205 15.41 -14.53 45.23
C CYS A 205 14.83 -13.33 46.00
N MET A 206 13.50 -13.19 45.98
CA MET A 206 12.78 -12.09 46.64
C MET A 206 12.29 -12.41 48.07
N TYR A 207 12.46 -13.64 48.56
CA TYR A 207 11.93 -14.06 49.85
C TYR A 207 12.97 -13.90 50.97
N GLU A 208 12.67 -13.09 51.99
CA GLU A 208 13.59 -12.79 53.10
C GLU A 208 14.05 -14.01 53.92
N ASN A 209 13.30 -15.12 53.88
CA ASN A 209 13.64 -16.36 54.56
C ASN A 209 14.53 -17.30 53.74
N ALA A 210 14.90 -16.95 52.50
CA ALA A 210 15.85 -17.69 51.70
C ALA A 210 17.30 -17.32 52.07
N THR A 211 18.22 -18.28 51.98
CA THR A 211 19.64 -18.08 52.25
C THR A 211 20.35 -17.23 51.20
N ASN A 212 19.81 -17.24 49.98
CA ASN A 212 20.28 -16.43 48.87
C ASN A 212 19.33 -15.24 48.57
N TYR A 213 18.55 -14.79 49.56
CA TYR A 213 17.73 -13.59 49.44
C TYR A 213 18.53 -12.39 48.93
N ASN A 214 18.02 -11.75 47.88
CA ASN A 214 18.59 -10.52 47.32
C ASN A 214 17.60 -9.36 47.53
N PRO A 215 17.87 -8.39 48.44
CA PRO A 215 16.97 -7.26 48.70
C PRO A 215 16.87 -6.26 47.54
N LEU A 216 17.72 -6.39 46.51
CA LEU A 216 17.63 -5.61 45.29
C LEU A 216 16.84 -6.33 44.18
N ALA A 217 16.52 -7.61 44.36
CA ALA A 217 15.76 -8.36 43.37
C ALA A 217 14.33 -7.82 43.26
N ASN A 218 13.88 -7.65 42.03
CA ASN A 218 12.52 -7.19 41.70
C ASN A 218 11.79 -8.12 40.72
N ASP A 219 12.42 -9.23 40.36
CA ASP A 219 11.86 -10.35 39.63
C ASP A 219 12.42 -11.65 40.22
N ASP A 220 11.52 -12.56 40.61
CA ASP A 220 11.89 -13.85 41.20
C ASP A 220 12.31 -14.82 40.08
N ASP A 221 13.61 -15.10 40.02
CA ASP A 221 14.20 -15.99 39.01
C ASP A 221 14.09 -17.47 39.39
N ASN A 222 13.31 -17.79 40.43
CA ASN A 222 13.18 -19.11 41.05
C ASN A 222 14.51 -19.69 41.56
N SER A 223 15.51 -18.85 41.85
CA SER A 223 16.79 -19.31 42.41
C SER A 223 16.74 -19.57 43.91
N CYS A 224 15.66 -19.22 44.62
CA CYS A 224 15.59 -19.27 46.08
C CYS A 224 16.01 -20.60 46.70
N GLU A 225 16.98 -20.52 47.60
CA GLU A 225 17.47 -21.60 48.43
C GLU A 225 16.99 -21.36 49.88
N PHE A 226 16.40 -22.37 50.51
CA PHE A 226 15.96 -22.29 51.90
C PHE A 226 16.80 -23.28 52.72
N GLU A 227 17.64 -22.78 53.62
CA GLU A 227 18.30 -23.64 54.60
C GLU A 227 17.25 -24.12 55.60
N ASP A 228 17.17 -25.43 55.76
CA ASP A 228 16.47 -25.99 56.90
C ASP A 228 17.26 -25.64 58.16
N GLY A 229 16.61 -24.99 59.11
CA GLY A 229 17.22 -24.55 60.36
C GLY A 229 17.56 -25.73 61.28
N GLY A 230 18.60 -26.49 60.93
CA GLY A 230 19.26 -27.46 61.78
C GLY A 230 18.60 -28.84 61.86
N ASN A 231 19.34 -29.87 61.39
CA ASN A 231 19.14 -31.30 61.68
C ASN A 231 17.82 -31.96 61.24
N ASN A 232 17.08 -31.33 60.33
CA ASN A 232 16.05 -31.96 59.53
C ASN A 232 16.55 -32.00 58.08
N ASP A 233 16.57 -33.18 57.46
CA ASP A 233 17.07 -33.37 56.09
C ASP A 233 15.99 -33.02 55.02
N CYS A 234 14.77 -32.62 55.41
CA CYS A 234 13.64 -32.25 54.54
C CYS A 234 12.57 -31.41 55.30
N PRO A 235 12.56 -30.06 55.26
CA PRO A 235 11.55 -29.25 55.97
C PRO A 235 10.12 -29.39 55.43
N ALA A 236 9.99 -29.95 54.22
CA ALA A 236 8.72 -30.29 53.59
C ALA A 236 8.33 -31.76 53.77
N ASP A 237 9.08 -32.54 54.56
CA ASP A 237 8.65 -33.85 55.08
C ASP A 237 7.68 -33.60 56.24
N LEU A 238 6.40 -33.49 55.91
CA LEU A 238 5.35 -33.13 56.86
C LEU A 238 4.86 -34.35 57.65
N ASP A 239 5.09 -35.55 57.14
CA ASP A 239 4.71 -36.79 57.81
C ASP A 239 5.87 -37.50 58.55
N GLY A 240 7.10 -37.00 58.40
CA GLY A 240 8.31 -37.42 59.11
C GLY A 240 8.92 -38.73 58.59
N ASP A 241 8.68 -39.11 57.33
CA ASP A 241 9.13 -40.37 56.74
C ASP A 241 10.57 -40.33 56.18
N GLY A 242 11.21 -39.16 56.19
CA GLY A 242 12.55 -38.91 55.70
C GLY A 242 12.62 -38.63 54.19
N ALA A 243 11.49 -38.36 53.52
CA ALA A 243 11.43 -37.95 52.12
C ALA A 243 10.36 -36.86 51.90
N VAL A 244 10.52 -36.05 50.84
CA VAL A 244 9.46 -35.15 50.36
C VAL A 244 8.76 -35.82 49.18
N THR A 245 7.52 -36.26 49.37
CA THR A 245 6.74 -37.00 48.39
C THR A 245 5.33 -36.44 48.22
N THR A 246 4.50 -37.09 47.41
CA THR A 246 3.08 -36.75 47.30
C THR A 246 2.32 -36.93 48.63
N SER A 247 2.83 -37.75 49.55
CA SER A 247 2.23 -37.93 50.88
C SER A 247 2.24 -36.62 51.67
N ASP A 248 3.39 -35.92 51.65
CA ASP A 248 3.56 -34.62 52.31
C ASP A 248 2.68 -33.54 51.71
N LEU A 249 2.63 -33.47 50.37
CA LEU A 249 1.75 -32.52 49.69
C LEU A 249 0.28 -32.74 50.06
N LEU A 250 -0.16 -33.99 50.16
CA LEU A 250 -1.52 -34.33 50.56
C LEU A 250 -1.77 -34.02 52.03
N SER A 251 -0.78 -34.22 52.91
CA SER A 251 -0.83 -33.84 54.32
C SER A 251 -1.00 -32.33 54.49
N PHE A 252 -0.26 -31.52 53.73
CA PHE A 252 -0.45 -30.07 53.71
C PHE A 252 -1.87 -29.70 53.25
N LEU A 253 -2.30 -30.22 52.09
CA LEU A 253 -3.59 -29.89 51.50
C LEU A 253 -4.79 -30.34 52.35
N ALA A 254 -4.62 -31.37 53.19
CA ALA A 254 -5.65 -31.83 54.12
C ALA A 254 -5.90 -30.82 55.25
N GLU A 255 -4.86 -30.12 55.70
CA GLU A 255 -4.93 -29.16 56.82
C GLU A 255 -4.96 -27.70 56.35
N PHE A 256 -4.68 -27.43 55.06
CA PHE A 256 -4.67 -26.09 54.50
C PHE A 256 -6.04 -25.42 54.62
N GLY A 257 -6.12 -24.36 55.43
CA GLY A 257 -7.36 -23.63 55.73
C GLY A 257 -8.14 -24.15 56.93
N ALA A 258 -7.62 -25.13 57.67
CA ALA A 258 -8.16 -25.49 58.99
C ALA A 258 -8.02 -24.32 59.98
N SER A 259 -8.95 -24.22 60.93
CA SER A 259 -8.93 -23.17 61.95
C SER A 259 -8.25 -23.68 63.22
N CYS A 260 -7.18 -23.00 63.64
CA CYS A 260 -6.50 -23.30 64.90
C CYS A 260 -7.29 -22.72 66.07
N SER A 261 -7.56 -23.53 67.11
CA SER A 261 -8.23 -23.12 68.35
C SER A 261 -7.29 -23.13 69.55
#